data_AF-A0A433ZX46-F1
#
_entry.id   AF-A0A433ZX46-F1
#
_cell.length_a   1.000
_cell.length_b   1.000
_cell.length_c   1.000
_cell.angle_alpha   90.00
_cell.angle_beta   90.00
_cell.angle_gamma   90.00
#
_symmetry.space_group_name_H-M   'P 1'
#
loop_
_entity.id
_entity.type
_entity.pdbx_description
1 polymer ?
#
loop_
_entity_poly.entity_id
_entity_poly.type
_entity_poly.pdbx_seq_one_letter_code
_entity_poly.pdbx_strand_id
1 'polypeptide(L)'
;MARLNRESVIDAALELLNETGIDGLTTRKLAQKLGIEQSTLYRHVKNKRALLREALQIMDSDDGEQAYLHGLESLIRGFEVQLTNSGQRPR
;
A
#
# COMPACT_ATOMS: atom_id res chain seq x y z
N MET A 1 -7.60 -18.21 13.78
CA MET A 1 -7.84 -17.09 12.83
C MET A 1 -7.08 -15.89 13.37
N ALA A 2 -5.98 -15.51 12.73
CA ALA A 2 -5.23 -14.32 13.15
C ALA A 2 -6.13 -13.08 12.94
N ARG A 3 -6.30 -12.28 13.99
CA ARG A 3 -7.04 -11.02 13.91
C ARG A 3 -6.29 -10.14 12.91
N LEU A 4 -7.00 -9.64 11.89
CA LEU A 4 -6.43 -8.66 10.97
C LEU A 4 -5.99 -7.43 11.80
N ASN A 5 -4.69 -7.25 11.96
CA ASN A 5 -4.13 -6.08 12.63
C ASN A 5 -3.90 -4.98 11.58
N ARG A 6 -3.72 -3.74 12.05
CA ARG A 6 -3.62 -2.59 11.13
C ARG A 6 -2.28 -2.56 10.39
N GLU A 7 -1.21 -2.95 11.05
CA GLU A 7 0.15 -3.03 10.51
C GLU A 7 0.22 -3.96 9.31
N SER A 8 -0.28 -5.20 9.41
CA SER A 8 -0.28 -6.17 8.31
C SER A 8 -1.06 -5.70 7.09
N VAL A 9 -2.10 -4.87 7.27
CA VAL A 9 -2.83 -4.28 6.13
C VAL A 9 -1.97 -3.24 5.41
N ILE A 10 -1.17 -2.48 6.15
CA ILE A 10 -0.27 -1.46 5.62
C ILE A 10 0.94 -2.10 4.95
N ASP A 11 1.55 -3.11 5.56
CA ASP A 11 2.66 -3.86 4.96
C ASP A 11 2.25 -4.46 3.61
N ALA A 12 1.12 -5.16 3.57
CA ALA A 12 0.60 -5.73 2.34
C ALA A 12 0.26 -4.66 1.29
N ALA A 13 -0.15 -3.46 1.72
CA ALA A 13 -0.40 -2.34 0.82
C ALA A 13 0.88 -1.76 0.22
N LEU A 14 1.93 -1.62 1.02
CA LEU A 14 3.25 -1.15 0.58
C LEU A 14 3.89 -2.15 -0.39
N GLU A 15 3.81 -3.44 -0.08
CA GLU A 15 4.23 -4.50 -1.01
C GLU A 15 3.48 -4.42 -2.34
N LEU A 16 2.14 -4.34 -2.30
CA LEU A 16 1.32 -4.24 -3.51
C LEU A 16 1.62 -2.98 -4.32
N LEU A 17 1.90 -1.86 -3.64
CA LEU A 17 2.33 -0.61 -4.25
C LEU A 17 3.66 -0.78 -4.99
N ASN A 18 4.64 -1.44 -4.37
CA ASN A 18 5.94 -1.72 -4.96
C ASN A 18 5.86 -2.68 -6.15
N GLU A 19 4.93 -3.64 -6.12
CA GLU A 19 4.73 -4.61 -7.21
C GLU A 19 3.98 -4.02 -8.41
N THR A 20 2.93 -3.22 -8.16
CA THR A 20 1.95 -2.87 -9.17
C THR A 20 1.87 -1.38 -9.48
N GLY A 21 2.65 -0.58 -8.78
CA GLY A 21 2.59 0.87 -8.84
C GLY A 21 1.31 1.43 -8.22
N ILE A 22 1.21 2.76 -8.24
CA ILE A 22 0.08 3.45 -7.62
C ILE A 22 -1.26 2.99 -8.18
N ASP A 23 -1.47 2.92 -9.50
CA ASP A 23 -2.78 2.56 -10.03
C ASP A 23 -3.16 1.11 -9.76
N GLY A 24 -2.16 0.24 -9.57
CA GLY A 24 -2.36 -1.14 -9.17
C GLY A 24 -2.79 -1.31 -7.71
N LEU A 25 -2.49 -0.35 -6.83
CA LEU A 25 -2.95 -0.35 -5.43
C LEU A 25 -4.46 -0.08 -5.34
N THR A 26 -5.24 -1.16 -5.29
CA THR A 26 -6.71 -1.14 -5.15
C THR A 26 -7.14 -1.99 -3.95
N THR A 27 -8.28 -1.63 -3.32
CA THR A 27 -8.80 -2.40 -2.18
C THR A 27 -9.14 -3.84 -2.54
N ARG A 28 -9.55 -4.09 -3.79
CA ARG A 28 -9.81 -5.45 -4.30
C ARG A 28 -8.54 -6.30 -4.33
N LYS A 29 -7.46 -5.79 -4.95
CA LYS A 29 -6.17 -6.49 -5.02
C LYS A 29 -5.55 -6.65 -3.63
N LEU A 30 -5.70 -5.66 -2.76
CA LEU A 30 -5.22 -5.73 -1.39
C LEU A 30 -5.96 -6.81 -0.58
N ALA A 31 -7.29 -6.88 -0.68
CA ALA A 31 -8.08 -7.92 -0.04
C ALA A 31 -7.68 -9.33 -0.53
N GLN A 32 -7.45 -9.47 -1.83
CA GLN A 32 -6.93 -10.71 -2.43
C GLN A 32 -5.55 -11.08 -1.88
N LYS A 33 -4.61 -10.12 -1.80
CA LYS A 33 -3.26 -10.34 -1.25
C LYS A 33 -3.30 -10.76 0.22
N LEU A 34 -4.23 -10.21 0.99
CA LEU A 34 -4.45 -10.54 2.39
C LEU A 34 -5.26 -11.83 2.61
N GLY A 35 -5.80 -12.45 1.54
CA GLY A 35 -6.64 -13.64 1.64
C GLY A 35 -7.97 -13.41 2.38
N ILE A 36 -8.51 -12.18 2.29
CA ILE A 36 -9.76 -11.78 2.98
C ILE A 36 -10.81 -11.26 2.00
N GLU A 37 -12.05 -11.29 2.45
CA GLU A 37 -13.15 -10.61 1.77
C GLU A 37 -12.96 -9.09 1.75
N GLN A 38 -13.34 -8.46 0.64
CA GLN A 38 -13.23 -7.00 0.48
C GLN A 38 -14.05 -6.24 1.53
N SER A 39 -15.20 -6.78 1.91
CA SER A 39 -16.07 -6.25 2.98
C SER A 39 -15.38 -6.22 4.34
N THR A 40 -14.51 -7.19 4.63
CA THR A 40 -13.67 -7.22 5.82
C THR A 40 -12.64 -6.10 5.77
N LEU A 41 -11.96 -5.92 4.64
CA LEU A 41 -10.96 -4.87 4.46
C LEU A 41 -11.54 -3.45 4.62
N TYR A 42 -12.77 -3.22 4.16
CA TYR A 42 -13.43 -1.91 4.30
C TYR A 42 -13.62 -1.47 5.76
N ARG A 43 -13.62 -2.40 6.72
CA ARG A 43 -13.66 -2.06 8.16
C ARG A 43 -12.35 -1.45 8.65
N HIS A 44 -11.24 -1.70 7.95
CA HIS A 44 -9.91 -1.22 8.29
C HIS A 44 -9.45 -0.06 7.41
N VAL A 45 -9.88 -0.03 6.14
CA VAL A 45 -9.40 0.95 5.14
C VAL A 45 -10.57 1.55 4.38
N LYS A 46 -10.77 2.86 4.54
CA LYS A 46 -11.89 3.57 3.90
C LYS A 46 -11.66 3.83 2.40
N ASN A 47 -10.43 4.17 2.02
CA ASN A 47 -10.04 4.42 0.63
C ASN A 47 -8.51 4.43 0.49
N LYS A 48 -8.03 4.41 -0.76
CA LYS A 48 -6.60 4.43 -1.12
C LYS A 48 -5.83 5.61 -0.51
N ARG A 49 -6.43 6.81 -0.46
CA ARG A 49 -5.79 7.99 0.15
C ARG A 49 -5.61 7.83 1.65
N ALA A 50 -6.59 7.27 2.34
CA ALA A 50 -6.50 6.97 3.77
C ALA A 50 -5.42 5.93 4.04
N LEU A 51 -5.37 4.88 3.22
CA LEU A 51 -4.33 3.83 3.29
C LEU A 51 -2.92 4.40 3.17
N LEU A 52 -2.68 5.24 2.14
CA LEU A 52 -1.37 5.85 1.91
C LEU A 52 -0.98 6.82 3.04
N ARG A 53 -1.94 7.58 3.58
CA ARG A 53 -1.68 8.45 4.74
C ARG A 53 -1.36 7.65 5.99
N GLU A 54 -2.10 6.58 6.24
CA GLU A 54 -1.85 5.74 7.41
C GLU A 54 -0.51 5.02 7.31
N ALA A 55 -0.11 4.56 6.12
CA ALA A 55 1.22 4.00 5.89
C ALA A 55 2.31 5.00 6.28
N LEU A 56 2.16 6.27 5.87
CA LEU A 56 3.08 7.35 6.25
C LEU A 56 3.06 7.67 7.76
N GLN A 57 1.92 7.51 8.44
CA GLN A 57 1.78 7.82 9.86
C GLN A 57 2.30 6.70 10.78
N ILE A 58 2.15 5.43 10.41
CA ILE A 58 2.75 4.33 11.19
C ILE A 58 4.28 4.44 11.15
N MET A 59 4.83 4.88 10.03
CA MET A 59 6.25 5.16 9.85
C MET A 59 6.77 6.38 10.64
N ASP A 60 5.88 7.17 11.25
CA ASP A 60 6.23 8.30 12.11
C ASP A 60 6.20 7.92 13.60
N SER A 61 5.61 6.76 13.94
CA SER A 61 5.24 6.43 15.32
C SER A 61 6.25 5.56 16.07
N ASP A 62 7.24 4.96 15.40
CA ASP A 62 8.37 4.24 16.01
C ASP A 62 9.69 4.69 15.35
N ASP A 63 10.51 5.42 16.12
CA ASP A 63 11.92 5.73 15.92
C ASP A 63 12.45 6.08 14.50
N GLY A 64 12.58 7.39 14.27
CA GLY A 64 13.70 7.97 13.52
C GLY A 64 13.55 8.07 12.01
N GLU A 65 14.28 9.03 11.44
CA GLU A 65 14.42 9.37 10.02
C GLU A 65 14.31 8.18 9.03
N GLN A 66 14.79 6.99 9.42
CA GLN A 66 14.75 5.77 8.62
C GLN A 66 13.34 5.28 8.27
N ALA A 67 12.39 5.31 9.20
CA ALA A 67 11.02 4.86 8.93
C ALA A 67 10.31 5.81 7.96
N TYR A 68 10.50 7.12 8.15
CA TYR A 68 10.03 8.15 7.22
C TYR A 68 10.65 8.00 5.82
N LEU A 69 11.97 7.80 5.75
CA LEU A 69 12.68 7.56 4.49
C LEU A 69 12.17 6.30 3.78
N HIS A 70 11.91 5.21 4.51
CA HIS A 70 11.35 3.98 3.95
C HIS A 70 9.96 4.20 3.32
N GLY A 71 9.13 5.04 3.94
CA GLY A 71 7.82 5.44 3.41
C GLY A 71 7.92 6.25 2.13
N LEU A 72 8.83 7.23 2.11
CA LEU A 72 9.11 8.01 0.91
C LEU A 72 9.67 7.14 -0.21
N GLU A 73 10.61 6.24 0.07
CA GLU A 73 11.16 5.31 -0.91
C GLU A 73 10.08 4.41 -1.53
N SER A 74 9.17 3.88 -0.70
CA SER A 74 8.06 3.04 -1.18
C SER A 74 7.10 3.82 -2.08
N LEU A 75 6.83 5.10 -1.75
CA LEU A 75 6.05 5.97 -2.62
C LEU A 75 6.76 6.25 -3.95
N ILE A 76 8.05 6.61 -3.89
CA ILE A 76 8.86 6.89 -5.08
C ILE A 76 8.88 5.66 -6.01
N ARG A 77 9.17 4.47 -5.46
CA ARG A 77 9.14 3.21 -6.22
C ARG A 77 7.77 2.93 -6.82
N GLY A 78 6.69 3.15 -6.07
CA GLY A 78 5.33 3.00 -6.58
C GLY A 78 5.01 3.94 -7.75
N PHE A 79 5.54 5.17 -7.74
CA PHE A 79 5.45 6.09 -8.87
C PHE A 79 6.36 5.68 -10.03
N GLU A 80 7.57 5.19 -9.78
CA GLU A 80 8.48 4.69 -10.81
C GLU A 80 7.85 3.52 -11.58
N VAL A 81 7.32 2.53 -10.87
CA VAL A 81 6.60 1.38 -11.47
C VAL A 81 5.42 1.85 -12.30
N GLN A 82 4.67 2.83 -11.82
CA GLN A 82 3.56 3.43 -12.54
C GLN A 82 4.02 4.10 -13.85
N LEU A 83 5.12 4.86 -13.81
CA LEU A 83 5.67 5.54 -14.96
C LEU A 83 6.24 4.55 -15.99
N THR A 84 6.92 3.50 -15.55
CA THR A 84 7.40 2.41 -16.41
C THR A 84 6.24 1.69 -17.10
N ASN A 85 5.18 1.36 -16.37
CA ASN A 85 3.99 0.72 -16.91
C ASN A 85 3.21 1.64 -17.87
N SER A 86 3.23 2.96 -17.62
CA SER A 86 2.57 3.96 -18.47
C SER A 86 3.30 4.21 -19.80
N GLY A 87 4.62 3.98 -19.84
CA GLY A 87 5.44 4.01 -21.06
C GLY A 87 5.25 2.78 -21.97
N GLN A 88 4.67 1.69 -21.45
CA GLN A 88 4.23 0.53 -22.20
C GLN A 88 2.73 0.64 -22.55
N ARG A 89 2.32 1.68 -23.30
CA ARG A 89 1.07 1.57 -24.08
C ARG A 89 1.43 0.88 -25.40
N PRO A 90 1.04 -0.40 -25.62
CA PRO A 90 1.11 -0.95 -26.97
C PRO A 90 0.13 -0.16 -27.83
N ARG A 91 0.57 0.15 -29.05
CA ARG A 91 -0.25 0.74 -30.10
C ARG A 91 -1.48 -0.11 -30.41
#